data_AF-A0A0Q7BPF3-F1
#
_entry.id   AF-A0A0Q7BPF3-F1
#
_cell.length_a   1.000
_cell.length_b   1.000
_cell.length_c   1.000
_cell.angle_alpha   90.00
_cell.angle_beta   90.00
_cell.angle_gamma   90.00
#
_symmetry.space_group_name_H-M   'P 1'
#
loop_
_entity.id
_entity.type
_entity.pdbx_description
1 polymer ?
#
loop_
_entity_poly.entity_id
_entity_poly.type
_entity_poly.pdbx_seq_one_letter_code
_entity_poly.pdbx_strand_id
1 'polypeptide(L)'
;MADQLVVGFDLDMTLIDTAPGFRDVLTALGGELGVEFPVEEMTKQLGPPLDLLLEPYLDPEAIPAAGDRFRTLYPDHAIVGTPAFHGAHEAIAAVRRHAGRVVVVTGKFPANAQLHLDHLAFDVDHLEGWVWGVGKADALRREGASIYVGDHVHDVEGALAAGALSVSVLTGGCTREELEAAGTQVVLDSLEDFPAWLDDHLLDLRLAALDADLKQRGSVLVAYSGGADSALLLAAAVRALGADQVAAATGYSHSLPMSERDPAREFAESLGVEVLTPETHEMEREGYRANAGDRCYFCKAELLDVLTPIAAERGLAHVATGTNADDLVAGFRPGIRAAAERDAITPLADAGLTKEQVRAASRRWDLPTWDKPAAACLSSRIAYGVEVTPHRLGRVERAEVAVRAALADAGLTNLRVRDLGDRASVEIDAALLPLAAEVEAGLLDAVRAAGFDGASVDPRGFRSGSMNESL
;
A
#
# COMPACT_ATOMS: atom_id res chain seq x y z
N MET A 1 -12.34 -13.28 3.46
CA MET A 1 -11.62 -12.15 4.09
C MET A 1 -10.17 -12.56 4.06
N ALA A 2 -9.29 -11.79 3.43
CA ALA A 2 -7.85 -12.05 3.58
C ALA A 2 -7.54 -11.94 5.08
N ASP A 3 -6.86 -12.94 5.65
CA ASP A 3 -6.45 -12.86 7.05
C ASP A 3 -5.59 -11.61 7.24
N GLN A 4 -5.85 -10.89 8.33
CA GLN A 4 -5.09 -9.68 8.66
C GLN A 4 -3.60 -10.05 8.79
N LEU A 5 -2.72 -9.23 8.20
CA LEU A 5 -1.27 -9.41 8.36
C LEU A 5 -0.91 -9.33 9.85
N VAL A 6 -0.26 -10.36 10.38
CA VAL A 6 0.32 -10.36 11.72
C VAL A 6 1.78 -10.72 11.60
N VAL A 7 2.66 -9.82 12.05
CA VAL A 7 4.10 -10.03 12.06
C VAL A 7 4.56 -10.11 13.51
N GLY A 8 5.18 -11.24 13.86
CA GLY A 8 5.86 -11.41 15.13
C GLY A 8 7.32 -11.00 15.07
N PHE A 9 7.85 -10.44 16.16
CA PHE A 9 9.26 -10.15 16.33
C PHE A 9 9.77 -10.77 17.63
N ASP A 10 10.99 -11.32 17.63
CA ASP A 10 11.74 -11.42 18.88
C ASP A 10 12.14 -10.01 19.36
N LEU A 11 12.50 -9.91 20.64
CA LEU A 11 12.92 -8.66 21.25
C LEU A 11 14.44 -8.56 21.36
N ASP A 12 15.08 -9.52 22.02
CA ASP A 12 16.50 -9.48 22.36
C ASP A 12 17.33 -9.68 21.12
N MET A 13 18.32 -8.83 20.86
CA MET A 13 19.22 -8.97 19.71
C MET A 13 18.52 -8.86 18.33
N THR A 14 17.19 -8.73 18.30
CA THR A 14 16.37 -8.44 17.11
C THR A 14 15.92 -6.98 17.11
N LEU A 15 15.00 -6.58 18.00
CA LEU A 15 14.50 -5.20 18.07
C LEU A 15 15.39 -4.29 18.93
N ILE A 16 16.06 -4.84 19.94
CA ILE A 16 16.87 -4.08 20.90
C ILE A 16 18.25 -4.69 21.12
N ASP A 17 19.27 -3.84 21.23
CA ASP A 17 20.62 -4.28 21.61
C ASP A 17 20.68 -4.47 23.13
N THR A 18 20.36 -5.69 23.58
CA THR A 18 20.28 -6.00 25.02
C THR A 18 21.66 -6.20 25.66
N ALA A 19 22.73 -6.30 24.87
CA ALA A 19 24.06 -6.62 25.37
C ALA A 19 24.59 -5.64 26.44
N PRO A 20 24.48 -4.30 26.30
CA PRO A 20 24.89 -3.36 27.35
C PRO A 20 24.15 -3.58 28.67
N GLY A 21 22.82 -3.58 28.62
CA GLY A 21 22.01 -3.76 29.83
C GLY A 21 22.21 -5.10 30.52
N PHE A 22 22.36 -6.18 29.73
CA PHE A 22 22.64 -7.51 30.27
C PHE A 22 23.97 -7.56 31.04
N ARG A 23 25.03 -6.93 30.49
CA ARG A 23 26.34 -6.84 31.15
C ARG A 23 26.26 -6.13 32.50
N ASP A 24 25.52 -5.03 32.56
CA ASP A 24 25.40 -4.24 33.79
C ASP A 24 24.67 -5.01 34.88
N VAL A 25 23.60 -5.75 34.53
CA VAL A 25 22.85 -6.58 35.47
C VAL A 25 23.70 -7.76 35.96
N LEU A 26 24.42 -8.45 35.08
CA LEU A 26 25.31 -9.55 35.50
C LEU A 26 26.44 -9.07 36.41
N THR A 27 27.00 -7.89 36.13
CA THR A 27 28.04 -7.29 36.98
C THR A 27 27.50 -6.98 38.37
N ALA A 28 26.30 -6.40 38.46
CA ALA A 28 25.64 -6.12 39.73
C ALA A 28 25.31 -7.42 40.50
N LEU A 29 24.76 -8.42 39.82
CA LEU A 29 24.42 -9.72 40.40
C LEU A 29 25.67 -10.44 40.93
N GLY A 30 26.76 -10.48 40.15
CA GLY A 30 28.01 -11.08 40.57
C GLY A 30 28.58 -10.42 41.82
N GLY A 31 28.49 -9.09 41.90
CA GLY A 31 28.87 -8.32 43.09
C GLY A 31 28.05 -8.68 44.33
N GLU A 32 26.74 -8.90 44.20
CA GLU A 32 25.87 -9.30 45.32
C GLU A 32 26.08 -10.77 45.75
N LEU A 33 26.32 -11.66 44.80
CA LEU A 33 26.54 -13.08 45.06
C LEU A 33 27.99 -13.40 45.48
N GLY A 34 28.92 -12.46 45.29
CA GLY A 34 30.36 -12.70 45.48
C GLY A 34 30.93 -13.69 44.46
N VAL A 35 30.36 -13.73 43.25
CA VAL A 35 30.74 -14.63 42.15
C VAL A 35 31.29 -13.80 41.00
N GLU A 36 32.44 -14.22 40.46
CA GLU A 36 33.05 -13.59 39.29
C GLU A 36 32.50 -14.24 38.02
N PHE A 37 31.52 -13.59 37.39
CA PHE A 37 30.99 -14.02 36.10
C PHE A 37 31.89 -13.54 34.95
N PRO A 38 32.17 -14.37 33.94
CA PRO A 38 32.82 -13.93 32.70
C PRO A 38 31.80 -13.19 31.83
N VAL A 39 31.43 -11.99 32.27
CA VAL A 39 30.32 -11.19 31.73
C VAL A 39 30.41 -10.99 30.22
N GLU A 40 31.62 -10.73 29.69
CA GLU A 40 31.81 -10.54 28.24
C GLU A 40 31.45 -11.79 27.43
N GLU A 41 31.88 -12.98 27.88
CA GLU A 41 31.60 -14.23 27.19
C GLU A 41 30.14 -14.65 27.35
N MET A 42 29.55 -14.46 28.53
CA MET A 42 28.13 -14.72 28.76
C MET A 42 27.25 -13.83 27.87
N THR A 43 27.65 -12.58 27.64
CA THR A 43 26.91 -11.64 26.79
C THR A 43 26.97 -12.02 25.31
N LYS A 44 28.08 -12.60 24.84
CA LYS A 44 28.18 -13.13 23.47
C LYS A 44 27.27 -14.35 23.24
N GLN A 45 26.84 -15.00 24.31
CA GLN A 45 25.96 -16.17 24.28
C GLN A 45 24.50 -15.80 24.59
N LEU A 46 24.09 -14.56 24.35
CA LEU A 46 22.67 -14.17 24.46
C LEU A 46 21.81 -14.98 23.49
N GLY A 47 20.66 -15.46 23.97
CA GLY A 47 19.74 -16.30 23.21
C GLY A 47 19.11 -17.41 24.07
N PRO A 48 19.89 -18.23 24.80
CA PRO A 48 19.37 -19.23 25.73
C PRO A 48 18.73 -18.63 26.99
N PRO A 49 17.86 -19.39 27.69
CA PRO A 49 17.36 -19.00 29.01
C PRO A 49 18.48 -18.70 30.01
N LEU A 50 18.27 -17.68 30.85
CA LEU A 50 19.25 -17.23 31.84
C LEU A 50 19.77 -18.35 32.75
N ASP A 51 18.90 -19.28 33.15
CA ASP A 51 19.27 -20.36 34.06
C ASP A 51 20.40 -21.22 33.46
N LEU A 52 20.34 -21.51 32.15
CA LEU A 52 21.39 -22.24 31.42
C LEU A 52 22.71 -21.45 31.37
N LEU A 53 22.65 -20.13 31.31
CA LEU A 53 23.83 -19.27 31.34
C LEU A 53 24.48 -19.22 32.73
N LEU A 54 23.69 -19.39 33.80
CA LEU A 54 24.17 -19.37 35.19
C LEU A 54 24.68 -20.75 35.67
N GLU A 55 24.19 -21.85 35.10
CA GLU A 55 24.56 -23.23 35.45
C GLU A 55 26.06 -23.50 35.61
N PRO A 56 26.96 -22.99 34.75
CA PRO A 56 28.40 -23.24 34.89
C PRO A 56 29.04 -22.56 36.11
N TYR A 57 28.36 -21.60 36.74
CA TYR A 57 28.95 -20.68 37.71
C TYR A 57 28.31 -20.75 39.10
N LEU A 58 27.10 -21.32 39.20
CA LEU A 58 26.33 -21.39 40.44
C LEU A 58 25.90 -22.83 40.73
N ASP A 59 25.80 -23.16 42.02
CA ASP A 59 25.19 -24.43 42.44
C ASP A 59 23.71 -24.49 41.99
N PRO A 60 23.20 -25.66 41.57
CA PRO A 60 21.83 -25.79 41.07
C PRO A 60 20.74 -25.26 42.01
N GLU A 61 20.96 -25.35 43.32
CA GLU A 61 20.02 -24.84 44.34
C GLU A 61 19.99 -23.30 44.41
N ALA A 62 21.05 -22.63 43.97
CA ALA A 62 21.16 -21.16 44.00
C ALA A 62 20.65 -20.47 42.72
N ILE A 63 20.56 -21.20 41.59
CA ILE A 63 20.16 -20.65 40.29
C ILE A 63 18.78 -19.98 40.31
N PRO A 64 17.71 -20.59 40.88
CA PRO A 64 16.39 -19.96 40.88
C PRO A 64 16.38 -18.60 41.59
N ALA A 65 17.04 -18.53 42.76
CA ALA A 65 17.14 -17.29 43.53
C ALA A 65 18.00 -16.23 42.83
N ALA A 66 19.09 -16.64 42.16
CA ALA A 66 19.91 -15.75 41.35
C ALA A 66 19.14 -15.20 40.14
N GLY A 67 18.35 -16.04 39.46
CA GLY A 67 17.48 -15.63 38.35
C GLY A 67 16.40 -14.62 38.78
N ASP A 68 15.76 -14.83 39.94
CA ASP A 68 14.81 -13.87 40.49
C ASP A 68 15.49 -12.54 40.88
N ARG A 69 16.70 -12.62 41.44
CA ARG A 69 17.46 -11.42 41.77
C ARG A 69 17.90 -10.66 40.52
N PHE A 70 18.37 -11.36 39.49
CA PHE A 70 18.68 -10.79 38.17
C PHE A 70 17.48 -10.00 37.63
N ARG A 71 16.29 -10.61 37.62
CA ARG A 71 15.05 -9.96 37.14
C ARG A 71 14.69 -8.72 37.97
N THR A 72 14.97 -8.75 39.26
CA THR A 72 14.74 -7.62 40.18
C THR A 72 15.71 -6.46 39.94
N LEU A 73 16.96 -6.75 39.63
CA LEU A 73 17.99 -5.75 39.31
C LEU A 73 17.77 -5.14 37.91
N TYR A 74 17.16 -5.90 37.01
CA TYR A 74 17.06 -5.54 35.60
C TYR A 74 16.48 -4.14 35.31
N PRO A 75 15.36 -3.69 35.93
CA PRO A 75 14.80 -2.36 35.66
C PRO A 75 15.78 -1.21 35.92
N ASP A 76 16.62 -1.34 36.96
CA ASP A 76 17.53 -0.29 37.40
C ASP A 76 18.80 -0.18 36.55
N HIS A 77 19.16 -1.25 35.84
CA HIS A 77 20.42 -1.36 35.13
C HIS A 77 20.26 -1.47 33.61
N ALA A 78 19.25 -2.19 33.12
CA ALA A 78 19.19 -2.57 31.71
C ALA A 78 18.26 -1.71 30.86
N ILE A 79 17.18 -1.15 31.40
CA ILE A 79 16.12 -0.53 30.59
C ILE A 79 16.63 0.73 29.86
N VAL A 80 17.16 1.70 30.61
CA VAL A 80 17.58 3.00 30.04
C VAL A 80 18.84 2.87 29.16
N GLY A 81 19.69 1.89 29.45
CA GLY A 81 20.96 1.68 28.73
C GLY A 81 20.86 0.83 27.46
N THR A 82 19.67 0.31 27.14
CA THR A 82 19.45 -0.59 26.00
C THR A 82 18.84 0.17 24.83
N PRO A 83 19.60 0.44 23.75
CA PRO A 83 19.06 1.12 22.58
C PRO A 83 18.24 0.17 21.71
N ALA A 84 17.31 0.73 20.94
CA ALA A 84 16.73 0.04 19.79
C ALA A 84 17.79 -0.18 18.70
N PHE A 85 17.71 -1.29 17.96
CA PHE A 85 18.49 -1.45 16.74
C PHE A 85 18.03 -0.45 15.67
N HIS A 86 18.95 -0.07 14.79
CA HIS A 86 18.61 0.67 13.59
C HIS A 86 17.61 -0.12 12.73
N GLY A 87 16.55 0.55 12.27
CA GLY A 87 15.47 -0.07 11.50
C GLY A 87 14.34 -0.68 12.35
N ALA A 88 14.47 -0.79 13.68
CA ALA A 88 13.43 -1.43 14.51
C ALA A 88 12.09 -0.68 14.46
N HIS A 89 12.10 0.65 14.58
CA HIS A 89 10.89 1.47 14.47
C HIS A 89 10.32 1.45 13.05
N GLU A 90 11.19 1.50 12.04
CA GLU A 90 10.83 1.47 10.63
C GLU A 90 10.19 0.13 10.25
N ALA A 91 10.69 -0.98 10.80
CA ALA A 91 10.14 -2.32 10.60
C ALA A 91 8.73 -2.44 11.19
N ILE A 92 8.52 -2.00 12.43
CA ILE A 92 7.19 -1.94 13.07
C ILE A 92 6.25 -1.05 12.26
N ALA A 93 6.71 0.15 11.89
CA ALA A 93 5.93 1.08 11.08
C ALA A 93 5.56 0.49 9.71
N ALA A 94 6.43 -0.32 9.09
CA ALA A 94 6.13 -1.00 7.83
C ALA A 94 4.96 -1.96 7.96
N VAL A 95 4.89 -2.74 9.04
CA VAL A 95 3.74 -3.61 9.32
C VAL A 95 2.45 -2.78 9.44
N ARG A 96 2.52 -1.64 10.14
CA ARG A 96 1.38 -0.70 10.28
C ARG A 96 0.93 -0.09 8.95
N ARG A 97 1.84 0.23 8.03
CA ARG A 97 1.49 0.74 6.69
C ARG A 97 0.58 -0.23 5.93
N HIS A 98 0.72 -1.53 6.17
CA HIS A 98 -0.15 -2.57 5.60
C HIS A 98 -1.36 -2.92 6.47
N ALA A 99 -1.71 -2.06 7.43
CA ALA A 99 -2.77 -2.28 8.43
C ALA A 99 -2.58 -3.60 9.22
N GLY A 100 -1.33 -4.04 9.36
CA GLY A 100 -0.97 -5.24 10.08
C GLY A 100 -0.87 -5.06 11.59
N ARG A 101 -0.91 -6.19 12.29
CA ARG A 101 -0.65 -6.28 13.73
C ARG A 101 0.80 -6.66 13.99
N VAL A 102 1.36 -6.11 15.06
CA VAL A 102 2.72 -6.37 15.52
C VAL A 102 2.63 -7.08 16.86
N VAL A 103 3.25 -8.25 16.95
CA VAL A 103 3.34 -9.01 18.21
C VAL A 103 4.80 -9.23 18.56
N VAL A 104 5.15 -9.17 19.84
CA VAL A 104 6.49 -9.49 20.32
C VAL A 104 6.43 -10.81 21.07
N VAL A 105 7.26 -11.78 20.67
CA VAL A 105 7.29 -13.14 21.24
C VAL A 105 8.71 -13.46 21.65
N THR A 106 9.01 -13.39 22.94
CA THR A 106 10.39 -13.40 23.46
C THR A 106 10.60 -14.39 24.61
N GLY A 107 11.85 -14.82 24.79
CA GLY A 107 12.26 -15.60 25.97
C GLY A 107 12.36 -14.74 27.24
N LYS A 108 12.38 -13.41 27.11
CA LYS A 108 12.52 -12.48 28.24
C LYS A 108 11.34 -12.57 29.22
N PHE A 109 11.63 -12.27 30.48
CA PHE A 109 10.61 -12.06 31.51
C PHE A 109 9.61 -10.98 31.07
N PRO A 110 8.29 -11.27 30.98
CA PRO A 110 7.30 -10.34 30.42
C PRO A 110 7.33 -8.93 30.99
N ALA A 111 7.49 -8.75 32.31
CA ALA A 111 7.51 -7.42 32.90
C ALA A 111 8.72 -6.58 32.44
N ASN A 112 9.89 -7.22 32.28
CA ASN A 112 11.08 -6.52 31.80
C ASN A 112 11.03 -6.25 30.29
N ALA A 113 10.42 -7.16 29.53
CA ALA A 113 10.15 -6.93 28.11
C ALA A 113 9.21 -5.73 27.92
N GLN A 114 8.13 -5.65 28.68
CA GLN A 114 7.19 -4.51 28.61
C GLN A 114 7.89 -3.18 28.93
N LEU A 115 8.77 -3.15 29.94
CA LEU A 115 9.53 -1.94 30.28
C LEU A 115 10.40 -1.45 29.11
N HIS A 116 10.98 -2.36 28.31
CA HIS A 116 11.70 -1.98 27.10
C HIS A 116 10.78 -1.42 26.02
N LEU A 117 9.65 -2.09 25.76
CA LEU A 117 8.67 -1.61 24.78
C LEU A 117 8.17 -0.20 25.14
N ASP A 118 7.86 0.03 26.41
CA ASP A 118 7.40 1.33 26.92
C ASP A 118 8.49 2.38 26.85
N HIS A 119 9.72 2.05 27.27
CA HIS A 119 10.85 2.98 27.27
C HIS A 119 11.21 3.46 25.86
N LEU A 120 11.19 2.54 24.90
CA LEU A 120 11.53 2.82 23.51
C LEU A 120 10.31 3.27 22.69
N ALA A 121 9.11 3.26 23.27
CA ALA A 121 7.85 3.60 22.61
C ALA A 121 7.58 2.76 21.35
N PHE A 122 7.78 1.44 21.44
CA PHE A 122 7.40 0.52 20.37
C PHE A 122 5.87 0.32 20.33
N ASP A 123 5.30 0.51 19.14
CA ASP A 123 3.88 0.28 18.87
C ASP A 123 3.60 -1.22 18.64
N VAL A 124 3.36 -1.94 19.73
CA VAL A 124 3.16 -3.41 19.76
C VAL A 124 1.76 -3.72 20.28
N ASP A 125 1.04 -4.61 19.59
CA ASP A 125 -0.33 -5.00 19.96
C ASP A 125 -0.38 -6.05 21.07
N HIS A 126 0.59 -6.97 21.10
CA HIS A 126 0.67 -8.04 22.08
C HIS A 126 2.12 -8.39 22.40
N LEU A 127 2.39 -8.67 23.67
CA LEU A 127 3.68 -9.16 24.15
C LEU A 127 3.48 -10.52 24.83
N GLU A 128 4.19 -11.52 24.34
CA GLU A 128 4.35 -12.82 24.98
C GLU A 128 5.81 -12.97 25.43
N GLY A 129 6.03 -13.20 26.73
CA GLY A 129 7.36 -13.50 27.27
C GLY A 129 7.48 -14.95 27.75
N TRP A 130 8.67 -15.33 28.23
CA TRP A 130 9.00 -16.68 28.70
C TRP A 130 8.80 -17.81 27.70
N VAL A 131 8.83 -17.52 26.41
CA VAL A 131 8.69 -18.52 25.35
C VAL A 131 9.98 -18.59 24.53
N TRP A 132 10.49 -19.79 24.31
CA TRP A 132 11.79 -20.01 23.69
C TRP A 132 11.78 -21.19 22.72
N GLY A 133 12.54 -21.10 21.64
CA GLY A 133 12.58 -22.11 20.58
C GLY A 133 11.19 -22.46 20.06
N VAL A 134 10.93 -23.76 19.92
CA VAL A 134 9.62 -24.30 19.54
C VAL A 134 8.47 -23.88 20.46
N GLY A 135 8.75 -23.46 21.70
CA GLY A 135 7.74 -22.96 22.64
C GLY A 135 7.08 -21.65 22.18
N LYS A 136 7.73 -20.90 21.27
CA LYS A 136 7.15 -19.69 20.66
C LYS A 136 5.97 -20.02 19.73
N ALA A 137 5.90 -21.24 19.19
CA ALA A 137 4.95 -21.61 18.16
C ALA A 137 3.49 -21.47 18.59
N ASP A 138 3.16 -21.78 19.85
CA ASP A 138 1.78 -21.70 20.34
C ASP A 138 1.31 -20.24 20.47
N ALA A 139 2.20 -19.33 20.83
CA ALA A 139 1.91 -17.89 20.85
C ALA A 139 1.72 -17.34 19.43
N LEU A 140 2.63 -17.69 18.52
CA LEU A 140 2.55 -17.27 17.12
C LEU A 140 1.27 -17.75 16.42
N ARG A 141 0.90 -19.03 16.61
CA ARG A 141 -0.37 -19.57 16.06
C ARG A 141 -1.59 -18.92 16.68
N ARG A 142 -1.58 -18.66 17.99
CA ARG A 142 -2.70 -18.00 18.69
C ARG A 142 -2.95 -16.59 18.17
N GLU A 143 -1.87 -15.85 17.91
CA GLU A 143 -1.96 -14.49 17.37
C GLU A 143 -2.18 -14.45 15.85
N GLY A 144 -2.05 -15.58 15.16
CA GLY A 144 -2.20 -15.67 13.70
C GLY A 144 -1.00 -15.10 12.93
N ALA A 145 0.20 -15.14 13.52
CA ALA A 145 1.42 -14.63 12.90
C ALA A 145 1.75 -15.41 11.61
N SER A 146 1.79 -14.70 10.48
CA SER A 146 2.19 -15.27 9.19
C SER A 146 3.69 -15.10 8.91
N ILE A 147 4.33 -14.15 9.59
CA ILE A 147 5.77 -13.86 9.54
C ILE A 147 6.30 -13.79 10.97
N TYR A 148 7.48 -14.34 11.22
CA TYR A 148 8.19 -14.18 12.47
C TYR A 148 9.66 -13.78 12.23
N VAL A 149 10.07 -12.68 12.85
CA VAL A 149 11.39 -12.07 12.70
C VAL A 149 12.24 -12.33 13.93
N GLY A 150 13.47 -12.81 13.76
CA GLY A 150 14.38 -13.07 14.87
C GLY A 150 15.84 -13.18 14.44
N ASP A 151 16.77 -13.21 15.39
CA ASP A 151 18.22 -13.27 15.10
C ASP A 151 18.85 -14.62 15.42
N HIS A 152 18.14 -15.53 16.08
CA HIS A 152 18.69 -16.79 16.55
C HIS A 152 18.07 -18.01 15.84
N VAL A 153 18.79 -19.14 15.80
CA VAL A 153 18.25 -20.42 15.29
C VAL A 153 16.97 -20.88 15.99
N HIS A 154 16.74 -20.44 17.23
CA HIS A 154 15.56 -20.79 18.02
C HIS A 154 14.33 -19.98 17.58
N ASP A 155 14.53 -18.80 17.00
CA ASP A 155 13.46 -18.05 16.36
C ASP A 155 13.00 -18.74 15.08
N VAL A 156 13.95 -19.27 14.31
CA VAL A 156 13.68 -20.08 13.12
C VAL A 156 12.87 -21.31 13.49
N GLU A 157 13.30 -22.08 14.50
CA GLU A 157 12.56 -23.24 15.01
C GLU A 157 11.13 -22.88 15.45
N GLY A 158 10.97 -21.76 16.16
CA GLY A 158 9.68 -21.25 16.59
C GLY A 158 8.75 -20.88 15.42
N ALA A 159 9.28 -20.17 14.42
CA ALA A 159 8.54 -19.79 13.20
C ALA A 159 8.09 -21.02 12.42
N LEU A 160 9.01 -21.95 12.14
CA LEU A 160 8.75 -23.15 11.36
C LEU A 160 7.72 -24.05 12.05
N ALA A 161 7.84 -24.21 13.37
CA ALA A 161 6.84 -24.94 14.15
C ALA A 161 5.48 -24.26 14.06
N ALA A 162 5.39 -22.93 14.08
CA ALA A 162 4.14 -22.18 13.92
C ALA A 162 3.54 -22.28 12.51
N GLY A 163 4.32 -22.63 11.50
CA GLY A 163 3.95 -22.49 10.08
C GLY A 163 4.04 -21.05 9.57
N ALA A 164 4.76 -20.18 10.29
CA ALA A 164 5.05 -18.81 9.88
C ALA A 164 6.29 -18.76 8.99
N LEU A 165 6.37 -17.76 8.12
CA LEU A 165 7.58 -17.44 7.37
C LEU A 165 8.65 -16.92 8.33
N SER A 166 9.77 -17.62 8.43
CA SER A 166 10.93 -17.20 9.20
C SER A 166 11.73 -16.17 8.42
N VAL A 167 11.96 -15.01 9.04
CA VAL A 167 12.82 -13.94 8.55
C VAL A 167 13.91 -13.70 9.58
N SER A 168 15.15 -13.97 9.23
CA SER A 168 16.27 -13.78 10.13
C SER A 168 16.99 -12.46 9.88
N VAL A 169 17.53 -11.87 10.94
CA VAL A 169 18.42 -10.69 10.88
C VAL A 169 19.78 -11.01 11.48
N LEU A 170 20.85 -10.40 10.96
CA LEU A 170 22.23 -10.68 11.38
C LEU A 170 22.71 -9.78 12.54
N THR A 171 21.78 -9.29 13.36
CA THR A 171 22.07 -8.44 14.53
C THR A 171 22.48 -9.27 15.77
N GLY A 172 22.22 -10.58 15.76
CA GLY A 172 22.48 -11.50 16.85
C GLY A 172 23.79 -12.29 16.77
N GLY A 173 23.88 -13.32 17.61
CA GLY A 173 25.06 -14.19 17.73
C GLY A 173 25.18 -15.29 16.66
N CYS A 174 24.11 -15.60 15.93
CA CYS A 174 24.10 -16.65 14.91
C CYS A 174 24.65 -16.16 13.57
N THR A 175 25.39 -17.02 12.86
CA THR A 175 25.84 -16.71 11.49
C THR A 175 24.73 -16.95 10.47
N ARG A 176 24.88 -16.37 9.28
CA ARG A 176 23.99 -16.63 8.15
C ARG A 176 23.89 -18.12 7.84
N GLU A 177 25.01 -18.83 7.83
CA GLU A 177 25.04 -20.28 7.56
C GLU A 177 24.28 -21.09 8.60
N GLU A 178 24.35 -20.70 9.88
CA GLU A 178 23.62 -21.36 10.96
C GLU A 178 22.11 -21.15 10.82
N LEU A 179 21.69 -19.92 10.50
CA LEU A 179 20.27 -19.57 10.30
C LEU A 179 19.68 -20.26 9.07
N GLU A 180 20.43 -20.30 7.96
CA GLU A 180 20.06 -21.03 6.75
C GLU A 180 19.99 -22.55 7.00
N ALA A 181 20.95 -23.11 7.74
CA ALA A 181 20.92 -24.53 8.13
C ALA A 181 19.74 -24.87 9.04
N ALA A 182 19.28 -23.93 9.87
CA ALA A 182 18.06 -24.06 10.69
C ALA A 182 16.77 -23.98 9.85
N GLY A 183 16.86 -23.56 8.58
CA GLY A 183 15.73 -23.55 7.64
C GLY A 183 14.99 -22.21 7.52
N THR A 184 15.63 -21.11 7.91
CA THR A 184 15.04 -19.78 7.69
C THR A 184 14.82 -19.52 6.19
N GLN A 185 13.73 -18.85 5.83
CA GLN A 185 13.41 -18.60 4.42
C GLN A 185 14.00 -17.29 3.90
N VAL A 186 14.25 -16.33 4.79
CA VAL A 186 14.80 -15.01 4.44
C VAL A 186 15.86 -14.64 5.46
N VAL A 187 16.97 -14.06 5.01
CA VAL A 187 18.01 -13.51 5.88
C VAL A 187 18.37 -12.11 5.42
N LEU A 188 18.09 -11.12 6.27
CA LEU A 188 18.38 -9.71 6.08
C LEU A 188 19.69 -9.34 6.79
N ASP A 189 20.48 -8.44 6.21
CA ASP A 189 21.72 -7.98 6.85
C ASP A 189 21.41 -7.09 8.06
N SER A 190 20.28 -6.35 8.01
CA SER A 190 19.77 -5.56 9.13
C SER A 190 18.25 -5.41 9.11
N LEU A 191 17.66 -4.91 10.19
CA LEU A 191 16.25 -4.51 10.20
C LEU A 191 15.93 -3.32 9.29
N GLU A 192 16.93 -2.55 8.83
CA GLU A 192 16.72 -1.48 7.85
C GLU A 192 16.23 -2.01 6.50
N ASP A 193 16.53 -3.27 6.18
CA ASP A 193 16.11 -3.93 4.94
C ASP A 193 14.66 -4.45 5.02
N PHE A 194 14.13 -4.61 6.23
CA PHE A 194 12.83 -5.23 6.47
C PHE A 194 11.66 -4.47 5.80
N PRO A 195 11.55 -3.13 5.87
CA PRO A 195 10.44 -2.41 5.23
C PRO A 195 10.34 -2.66 3.73
N ALA A 196 11.45 -2.55 2.99
CA ALA A 196 11.46 -2.74 1.55
C ALA A 196 11.17 -4.20 1.18
N TRP A 197 11.78 -5.14 1.92
CA TRP A 197 11.51 -6.56 1.74
C TRP A 197 10.03 -6.91 1.98
N LEU A 198 9.41 -6.37 3.04
CA LEU A 198 8.01 -6.63 3.35
C LEU A 198 7.08 -6.06 2.25
N ASP A 199 7.35 -4.84 1.78
CA ASP A 199 6.60 -4.20 0.71
C ASP A 199 6.60 -5.05 -0.58
N ASP A 200 7.78 -5.56 -0.97
CA ASP A 200 7.96 -6.44 -2.13
C ASP A 200 7.32 -7.82 -1.92
N HIS A 201 7.50 -8.43 -0.75
CA HIS A 201 6.93 -9.73 -0.41
C HIS A 201 5.40 -9.72 -0.49
N LEU A 202 4.76 -8.71 0.10
CA LEU A 202 3.31 -8.56 0.06
C LEU A 202 2.82 -8.24 -1.35
N LEU A 203 3.57 -7.48 -2.15
CA LEU A 203 3.25 -7.25 -3.55
C LEU A 203 3.25 -8.55 -4.34
N ASP A 204 4.27 -9.39 -4.18
CA ASP A 204 4.37 -10.69 -4.85
C ASP A 204 3.20 -11.61 -4.48
N LEU A 205 2.84 -11.68 -3.19
CA LEU A 205 1.68 -12.46 -2.74
C LEU A 205 0.37 -11.97 -3.37
N ARG A 206 0.14 -10.66 -3.42
CA ARG A 206 -1.07 -10.07 -4.01
C ARG A 206 -1.12 -10.25 -5.52
N LEU A 207 0.01 -10.18 -6.21
CA LEU A 207 0.10 -10.47 -7.65
C LEU A 207 -0.15 -11.95 -7.96
N ALA A 208 0.35 -12.86 -7.12
CA ALA A 208 0.07 -14.29 -7.25
C ALA A 208 -1.42 -14.61 -7.00
N ALA A 209 -2.04 -13.95 -6.01
CA ALA A 209 -3.47 -14.07 -5.76
C ALA A 209 -4.31 -13.55 -6.93
N LEU A 210 -3.94 -12.40 -7.52
CA LEU A 210 -4.56 -11.85 -8.72
C LEU A 210 -4.47 -12.81 -9.92
N ASP A 211 -3.29 -13.38 -10.17
CA ASP A 211 -3.08 -14.36 -11.24
C ASP A 211 -3.97 -15.61 -11.06
N ALA A 212 -4.03 -16.15 -9.84
CA ALA A 212 -4.87 -17.31 -9.52
C ALA A 212 -6.36 -17.01 -9.68
N ASP A 213 -6.83 -15.86 -9.18
CA ASP A 213 -8.20 -15.40 -9.30
C ASP A 213 -8.62 -15.23 -10.77
N LEU A 214 -7.79 -14.56 -11.58
CA LEU A 214 -8.05 -14.40 -13.01
C LEU A 214 -8.13 -15.75 -13.72
N LYS A 215 -7.18 -16.67 -13.47
CA LYS A 215 -7.20 -18.04 -14.03
C LYS A 215 -8.47 -18.81 -13.67
N GLN A 216 -8.96 -18.66 -12.44
CA GLN A 216 -10.20 -19.30 -12.01
C GLN A 216 -11.43 -18.76 -12.75
N ARG A 217 -11.43 -17.47 -13.12
CA ARG A 217 -12.51 -16.80 -13.85
C ARG A 217 -12.51 -17.11 -15.35
N GLY A 218 -11.36 -17.47 -15.91
CA GLY A 218 -11.23 -18.00 -17.27
C GLY A 218 -11.20 -16.94 -18.39
N SER A 219 -12.15 -16.01 -18.43
CA SER A 219 -12.18 -14.95 -19.46
C SER A 219 -12.81 -13.65 -18.95
N VAL A 220 -12.35 -12.50 -19.47
CA VAL A 220 -12.74 -11.19 -18.93
C VAL A 220 -12.79 -10.09 -19.99
N LEU A 221 -13.84 -9.27 -19.92
CA LEU A 221 -13.92 -7.96 -20.55
C LEU A 221 -13.51 -6.89 -19.54
N VAL A 222 -12.37 -6.23 -19.73
CA VAL A 222 -11.91 -5.16 -18.85
C VAL A 222 -12.54 -3.85 -19.27
N ALA A 223 -13.32 -3.23 -18.38
CA ALA A 223 -13.79 -1.85 -18.53
C ALA A 223 -12.58 -0.90 -18.38
N TYR A 224 -11.95 -0.60 -19.51
CA TYR A 224 -10.64 0.00 -19.59
C TYR A 224 -10.74 1.51 -19.83
N SER A 225 -10.08 2.30 -18.97
CA SER A 225 -10.16 3.77 -19.04
C SER A 225 -8.83 4.42 -19.41
N GLY A 226 -7.78 3.64 -19.66
CA GLY A 226 -6.42 4.17 -19.87
C GLY A 226 -5.73 4.73 -18.63
N GLY A 227 -6.31 4.51 -17.44
CA GLY A 227 -5.69 4.85 -16.16
C GLY A 227 -4.82 3.71 -15.64
N ALA A 228 -3.90 4.04 -14.72
CA ALA A 228 -2.93 3.09 -14.15
C ALA A 228 -3.57 1.80 -13.63
N ASP A 229 -4.67 1.90 -12.87
CA ASP A 229 -5.35 0.72 -12.30
C ASP A 229 -5.93 -0.19 -13.39
N SER A 230 -6.71 0.38 -14.32
CA SER A 230 -7.30 -0.40 -15.43
C SER A 230 -6.25 -0.96 -16.39
N ALA A 231 -5.11 -0.29 -16.55
CA ALA A 231 -4.01 -0.74 -17.38
C ALA A 231 -3.27 -1.92 -16.75
N LEU A 232 -3.02 -1.86 -15.43
CA LEU A 232 -2.45 -3.00 -14.70
C LEU A 232 -3.38 -4.20 -14.74
N LEU A 233 -4.68 -4.01 -14.50
CA LEU A 233 -5.67 -5.09 -14.57
C LEU A 233 -5.68 -5.74 -15.96
N LEU A 234 -5.67 -4.93 -17.02
CA LEU A 234 -5.62 -5.45 -18.39
C LEU A 234 -4.34 -6.26 -18.64
N ALA A 235 -3.19 -5.72 -18.27
CA ALA A 235 -1.91 -6.43 -18.39
C ALA A 235 -1.88 -7.74 -17.58
N ALA A 236 -2.39 -7.72 -16.35
CA ALA A 236 -2.47 -8.90 -15.50
C ALA A 236 -3.40 -9.97 -16.09
N ALA A 237 -4.57 -9.57 -16.60
CA ALA A 237 -5.50 -10.47 -17.29
C ALA A 237 -4.84 -11.15 -18.50
N VAL A 238 -4.15 -10.38 -19.35
CA VAL A 238 -3.44 -10.93 -20.52
C VAL A 238 -2.34 -11.91 -20.09
N ARG A 239 -1.57 -11.58 -19.06
CA ARG A 239 -0.51 -12.47 -18.53
C ARG A 239 -1.07 -13.77 -17.96
N ALA A 240 -2.22 -13.71 -17.29
CA ALA A 240 -2.84 -14.86 -16.62
C ALA A 240 -3.62 -15.76 -17.58
N LEU A 241 -4.34 -15.18 -18.55
CA LEU A 241 -5.34 -15.85 -19.38
C LEU A 241 -4.93 -16.00 -20.86
N GLY A 242 -3.98 -15.18 -21.32
CA GLY A 242 -3.69 -14.99 -22.75
C GLY A 242 -4.65 -14.01 -23.42
N ALA A 243 -4.19 -13.36 -24.49
CA ALA A 243 -4.93 -12.30 -25.16
C ALA A 243 -6.28 -12.75 -25.75
N ASP A 244 -6.42 -14.02 -26.16
CA ASP A 244 -7.65 -14.55 -26.74
C ASP A 244 -8.82 -14.65 -25.75
N GLN A 245 -8.55 -14.61 -24.44
CA GLN A 245 -9.55 -14.68 -23.37
C GLN A 245 -9.80 -13.31 -22.73
N VAL A 246 -9.25 -12.24 -23.32
CA VAL A 246 -9.29 -10.89 -22.77
C VAL A 246 -9.65 -9.90 -23.85
N ALA A 247 -10.62 -9.04 -23.56
CA ALA A 247 -10.89 -7.84 -24.35
C ALA A 247 -10.85 -6.60 -23.47
N ALA A 248 -10.43 -5.48 -24.05
CA ALA A 248 -10.52 -4.17 -23.42
C ALA A 248 -11.71 -3.43 -24.00
N ALA A 249 -12.52 -2.79 -23.16
CA ALA A 249 -13.61 -1.94 -23.63
C ALA A 249 -13.56 -0.54 -23.04
N THR A 250 -13.59 0.46 -23.93
CA THR A 250 -13.62 1.88 -23.56
C THR A 250 -14.89 2.51 -24.11
N GLY A 251 -15.79 2.96 -23.23
CA GLY A 251 -16.98 3.71 -23.63
C GLY A 251 -16.58 5.09 -24.15
N TYR A 252 -16.75 5.34 -25.45
CA TYR A 252 -16.43 6.63 -26.04
C TYR A 252 -17.63 7.57 -25.92
N SER A 253 -17.50 8.54 -25.01
CA SER A 253 -18.49 9.59 -24.81
C SER A 253 -17.88 10.99 -24.86
N HIS A 254 -18.75 12.00 -24.77
CA HIS A 254 -18.35 13.41 -24.65
C HIS A 254 -17.57 13.71 -23.36
N SER A 255 -17.58 12.81 -22.38
CA SER A 255 -16.92 13.03 -21.08
C SER A 255 -15.46 12.58 -21.06
N LEU A 256 -15.03 11.76 -22.03
CA LEU A 256 -13.67 11.29 -22.19
C LEU A 256 -12.87 12.28 -23.05
N PRO A 257 -11.81 12.92 -22.52
CA PRO A 257 -10.96 13.80 -23.32
C PRO A 257 -10.36 13.06 -24.52
N MET A 258 -10.32 13.72 -25.68
CA MET A 258 -9.76 13.13 -26.90
C MET A 258 -8.29 12.75 -26.75
N SER A 259 -7.52 13.53 -25.98
CA SER A 259 -6.10 13.27 -25.70
C SER A 259 -5.85 11.96 -24.96
N GLU A 260 -6.87 11.39 -24.31
CA GLU A 260 -6.77 10.12 -23.58
C GLU A 260 -7.07 8.90 -24.47
N ARG A 261 -7.71 9.09 -25.63
CA ARG A 261 -8.21 7.98 -26.47
C ARG A 261 -7.08 7.19 -27.12
N ASP A 262 -6.22 7.87 -27.88
CA ASP A 262 -5.17 7.22 -28.66
C ASP A 262 -4.14 6.51 -27.75
N PRO A 263 -3.58 7.14 -26.71
CA PRO A 263 -2.62 6.46 -25.83
C PRO A 263 -3.22 5.24 -25.11
N ALA A 264 -4.50 5.32 -24.72
CA ALA A 264 -5.17 4.19 -24.08
C ALA A 264 -5.31 3.02 -25.06
N ARG A 265 -5.80 3.29 -26.28
CA ARG A 265 -5.97 2.30 -27.34
C ARG A 265 -4.63 1.67 -27.73
N GLU A 266 -3.61 2.49 -28.00
CA GLU A 266 -2.26 2.01 -28.37
C GLU A 266 -1.69 1.04 -27.33
N PHE A 267 -1.85 1.36 -26.04
CA PHE A 267 -1.43 0.45 -24.98
C PHE A 267 -2.19 -0.89 -25.03
N ALA A 268 -3.52 -0.87 -25.13
CA ALA A 268 -4.31 -2.10 -25.17
C ALA A 268 -3.98 -2.94 -26.41
N GLU A 269 -3.86 -2.31 -27.57
CA GLU A 269 -3.42 -2.97 -28.81
C GLU A 269 -2.01 -3.56 -28.69
N SER A 270 -1.09 -2.89 -27.98
CA SER A 270 0.27 -3.40 -27.73
C SER A 270 0.30 -4.70 -26.93
N LEU A 271 -0.75 -4.98 -26.14
CA LEU A 271 -0.92 -6.23 -25.40
C LEU A 271 -1.54 -7.35 -26.26
N GLY A 272 -1.92 -7.05 -27.51
CA GLY A 272 -2.54 -8.00 -28.44
C GLY A 272 -4.01 -8.30 -28.17
N VAL A 273 -4.67 -7.54 -27.30
CA VAL A 273 -6.10 -7.73 -27.00
C VAL A 273 -6.99 -7.00 -27.99
N GLU A 274 -8.21 -7.52 -28.17
CA GLU A 274 -9.24 -6.80 -28.88
C GLU A 274 -9.68 -5.55 -28.09
N VAL A 275 -9.72 -4.40 -28.77
CA VAL A 275 -10.21 -3.14 -28.20
C VAL A 275 -11.60 -2.84 -28.73
N LEU A 276 -12.59 -2.86 -27.85
CA LEU A 276 -13.98 -2.52 -28.14
C LEU A 276 -14.24 -1.07 -27.73
N THR A 277 -14.87 -0.31 -28.62
CA THR A 277 -15.22 1.10 -28.37
C THR A 277 -16.72 1.30 -28.53
N PRO A 278 -17.55 0.71 -27.65
CA PRO A 278 -18.99 0.87 -27.75
C PRO A 278 -19.40 2.31 -27.48
N GLU A 279 -20.49 2.71 -28.12
CA GLU A 279 -21.15 3.97 -27.84
C GLU A 279 -21.89 3.89 -26.49
N THR A 280 -21.72 4.91 -25.65
CA THR A 280 -22.41 5.02 -24.36
C THR A 280 -23.30 6.25 -24.35
N HIS A 281 -24.47 6.13 -23.73
CA HIS A 281 -25.52 7.14 -23.77
C HIS A 281 -25.75 7.74 -22.37
N GLU A 282 -24.69 7.93 -21.58
CA GLU A 282 -24.84 8.45 -20.21
C GLU A 282 -25.44 9.87 -20.20
N MET A 283 -25.32 10.59 -21.32
CA MET A 283 -25.90 11.91 -21.51
C MET A 283 -27.43 11.90 -21.63
N GLU A 284 -28.04 10.75 -21.87
CA GLU A 284 -29.49 10.60 -21.89
C GLU A 284 -30.04 10.34 -20.48
N ARG A 285 -29.17 10.04 -19.51
CA ARG A 285 -29.55 9.81 -18.11
C ARG A 285 -29.67 11.12 -17.35
N GLU A 286 -30.87 11.40 -16.85
CA GLU A 286 -31.15 12.61 -16.04
C GLU A 286 -30.17 12.77 -14.88
N GLY A 287 -29.89 11.68 -14.15
CA GLY A 287 -28.98 11.73 -12.99
C GLY A 287 -27.53 12.06 -13.34
N TYR A 288 -27.06 11.72 -14.55
CA TYR A 288 -25.73 12.14 -15.01
C TYR A 288 -25.72 13.65 -15.35
N ARG A 289 -26.75 14.13 -16.07
CA ARG A 289 -26.91 15.55 -16.43
C ARG A 289 -27.07 16.44 -15.21
N ALA A 290 -27.80 16.01 -14.19
CA ALA A 290 -28.09 16.77 -12.98
C ALA A 290 -26.83 17.16 -12.20
N ASN A 291 -25.75 16.39 -12.32
CA ASN A 291 -24.47 16.66 -11.64
C ASN A 291 -24.62 16.91 -10.13
N ALA A 292 -25.46 16.13 -9.48
CA ALA A 292 -25.87 16.31 -8.07
C ALA A 292 -24.94 15.59 -7.07
N GLY A 293 -23.67 15.38 -7.43
CA GLY A 293 -22.70 14.63 -6.61
C GLY A 293 -22.53 13.17 -7.03
N ASP A 294 -23.53 12.55 -7.63
CA ASP A 294 -23.55 11.11 -7.94
C ASP A 294 -23.45 10.80 -9.45
N ARG A 295 -23.11 11.76 -10.31
CA ARG A 295 -22.96 11.55 -11.78
C ARG A 295 -22.11 10.31 -12.14
N CYS A 296 -21.07 10.02 -11.35
CA CYS A 296 -20.19 8.88 -11.59
C CYS A 296 -20.91 7.53 -11.44
N TYR A 297 -21.97 7.46 -10.62
CA TYR A 297 -22.86 6.28 -10.56
C TYR A 297 -23.53 6.08 -11.92
N PHE A 298 -24.20 7.10 -12.46
CA PHE A 298 -24.93 6.99 -13.72
C PHE A 298 -24.03 6.70 -14.92
N CYS A 299 -22.84 7.32 -14.98
CA CYS A 299 -21.85 7.04 -16.01
C CYS A 299 -21.33 5.59 -15.95
N LYS A 300 -20.97 5.11 -14.75
CA LYS A 300 -20.49 3.73 -14.59
C LYS A 300 -21.60 2.70 -14.84
N ALA A 301 -22.82 3.00 -14.40
CA ALA A 301 -24.00 2.21 -14.64
C ALA A 301 -24.26 2.04 -16.15
N GLU A 302 -24.24 3.13 -16.92
CA GLU A 302 -24.38 3.09 -18.38
C GLU A 302 -23.30 2.21 -19.02
N LEU A 303 -22.04 2.45 -18.66
CA LEU A 303 -20.94 1.68 -19.22
C LEU A 303 -21.17 0.18 -19.03
N LEU A 304 -21.53 -0.25 -17.82
CA LEU A 304 -21.70 -1.67 -17.53
C LEU A 304 -22.99 -2.25 -18.12
N ASP A 305 -24.06 -1.47 -18.23
CA ASP A 305 -25.28 -1.85 -18.96
C ASP A 305 -24.98 -2.13 -20.45
N VAL A 306 -24.03 -1.41 -21.04
CA VAL A 306 -23.56 -1.61 -22.43
C VAL A 306 -22.55 -2.76 -22.54
N LEU A 307 -21.60 -2.88 -21.61
CA LEU A 307 -20.53 -3.87 -21.69
C LEU A 307 -21.00 -5.30 -21.40
N THR A 308 -22.00 -5.48 -20.55
CA THR A 308 -22.45 -6.82 -20.13
C THR A 308 -22.99 -7.66 -21.30
N PRO A 309 -23.90 -7.15 -22.15
CA PRO A 309 -24.33 -7.86 -23.35
C PRO A 309 -23.18 -8.14 -24.32
N ILE A 310 -22.25 -7.19 -24.50
CA ILE A 310 -21.09 -7.34 -25.38
C ILE A 310 -20.19 -8.48 -24.88
N ALA A 311 -19.91 -8.55 -23.58
CA ALA A 311 -19.15 -9.65 -23.00
C ALA A 311 -19.80 -11.01 -23.30
N ALA A 312 -21.13 -11.11 -23.11
CA ALA A 312 -21.88 -12.33 -23.40
C ALA A 312 -21.83 -12.73 -24.88
N GLU A 313 -22.00 -11.77 -25.81
CA GLU A 313 -21.89 -12.00 -27.25
C GLU A 313 -20.50 -12.50 -27.67
N ARG A 314 -19.46 -12.04 -26.98
CA ARG A 314 -18.06 -12.47 -27.21
C ARG A 314 -17.66 -13.72 -26.44
N GLY A 315 -18.56 -14.30 -25.64
CA GLY A 315 -18.26 -15.48 -24.82
C GLY A 315 -17.30 -15.20 -23.65
N LEU A 316 -17.20 -13.95 -23.20
CA LEU A 316 -16.42 -13.54 -22.03
C LEU A 316 -17.26 -13.67 -20.77
N ALA A 317 -16.76 -14.39 -19.77
CA ALA A 317 -17.54 -14.78 -18.59
C ALA A 317 -17.82 -13.61 -17.64
N HIS A 318 -16.93 -12.62 -17.60
CA HIS A 318 -17.00 -11.53 -16.62
C HIS A 318 -16.69 -10.16 -17.22
N VAL A 319 -17.28 -9.12 -16.63
CA VAL A 319 -16.86 -7.72 -16.85
C VAL A 319 -16.11 -7.25 -15.61
N ALA A 320 -14.87 -6.77 -15.78
CA ALA A 320 -14.03 -6.34 -14.67
C ALA A 320 -13.75 -4.83 -14.69
N THR A 321 -13.67 -4.22 -13.52
CA THR A 321 -13.24 -2.82 -13.37
C THR A 321 -11.92 -2.72 -12.60
N GLY A 322 -11.10 -1.72 -12.92
CA GLY A 322 -9.83 -1.44 -12.24
C GLY A 322 -9.97 -0.84 -10.84
N THR A 323 -10.99 -1.23 -10.07
CA THR A 323 -11.12 -0.83 -8.66
C THR A 323 -10.06 -1.54 -7.82
N ASN A 324 -9.26 -0.77 -7.07
CA ASN A 324 -8.22 -1.27 -6.16
C ASN A 324 -8.72 -1.35 -4.70
N ALA A 325 -7.91 -1.86 -3.78
CA ALA A 325 -8.30 -2.06 -2.39
C ALA A 325 -8.56 -0.73 -1.64
N ASP A 326 -7.77 0.31 -1.91
CA ASP A 326 -7.93 1.63 -1.29
C ASP A 326 -9.27 2.28 -1.68
N ASP A 327 -9.74 2.01 -2.89
CA ASP A 327 -11.01 2.52 -3.38
C ASP A 327 -12.22 1.91 -2.63
N LEU A 328 -12.10 0.72 -2.03
CA LEU A 328 -13.18 0.10 -1.23
C LEU A 328 -13.34 0.71 0.16
N VAL A 329 -12.23 1.17 0.75
CA VAL A 329 -12.25 1.88 2.05
C VAL A 329 -12.52 3.38 1.89
N ALA A 330 -12.34 3.91 0.68
CA ALA A 330 -12.69 5.29 0.36
C ALA A 330 -14.22 5.47 0.36
N GLY A 331 -14.75 6.31 1.26
CA GLY A 331 -16.19 6.50 1.50
C GLY A 331 -17.06 6.72 0.24
N PHE A 332 -17.32 7.97 -0.15
CA PHE A 332 -18.29 8.26 -1.22
C PHE A 332 -17.75 7.93 -2.61
N ARG A 333 -18.01 6.69 -3.09
CA ARG A 333 -17.60 6.18 -4.41
C ARG A 333 -18.80 5.68 -5.24
N PRO A 334 -19.66 6.59 -5.74
CA PRO A 334 -20.90 6.23 -6.45
C PRO A 334 -20.68 5.31 -7.67
N GLY A 335 -19.55 5.44 -8.37
CA GLY A 335 -19.22 4.55 -9.50
C GLY A 335 -18.97 3.10 -9.09
N ILE A 336 -18.28 2.85 -7.97
CA ILE A 336 -18.01 1.48 -7.50
C ILE A 336 -19.31 0.80 -7.11
N ARG A 337 -20.21 1.53 -6.44
CA ARG A 337 -21.56 1.04 -6.14
C ARG A 337 -22.31 0.61 -7.41
N ALA A 338 -22.32 1.47 -8.44
CA ALA A 338 -22.97 1.14 -9.71
C ALA A 338 -22.40 -0.12 -10.37
N ALA A 339 -21.11 -0.38 -10.17
CA ALA A 339 -20.42 -1.55 -10.69
C ALA A 339 -20.79 -2.83 -9.96
N ALA A 340 -20.79 -2.79 -8.62
CA ALA A 340 -21.22 -3.91 -7.80
C ALA A 340 -22.68 -4.30 -8.05
N GLU A 341 -23.59 -3.33 -8.20
CA GLU A 341 -25.01 -3.58 -8.53
C GLU A 341 -25.23 -4.25 -9.89
N ARG A 342 -24.21 -4.30 -10.75
CA ARG A 342 -24.22 -4.91 -12.08
C ARG A 342 -23.28 -6.11 -12.19
N ASP A 343 -22.90 -6.67 -11.04
CA ASP A 343 -22.05 -7.86 -10.93
C ASP A 343 -20.68 -7.71 -11.62
N ALA A 344 -20.20 -6.48 -11.79
CA ALA A 344 -18.84 -6.25 -12.28
C ALA A 344 -17.84 -6.64 -11.20
N ILE A 345 -16.86 -7.44 -11.59
CA ILE A 345 -15.85 -7.97 -10.68
C ILE A 345 -14.70 -6.96 -10.47
N THR A 346 -14.00 -7.08 -9.35
CA THR A 346 -12.93 -6.15 -8.95
C THR A 346 -11.63 -6.87 -8.60
N PRO A 347 -10.96 -7.56 -9.56
CA PRO A 347 -9.86 -8.47 -9.24
C PRO A 347 -8.69 -7.83 -8.47
N LEU A 348 -8.37 -6.57 -8.75
CA LEU A 348 -7.31 -5.85 -8.02
C LEU A 348 -7.67 -5.67 -6.54
N ALA A 349 -8.93 -5.29 -6.26
CA ALA A 349 -9.42 -5.14 -4.90
C ALA A 349 -9.59 -6.49 -4.19
N ASP A 350 -10.08 -7.51 -4.90
CA ASP A 350 -10.26 -8.87 -4.39
C ASP A 350 -8.90 -9.47 -3.97
N ALA A 351 -7.83 -9.18 -4.72
CA ALA A 351 -6.46 -9.55 -4.40
C ALA A 351 -5.76 -8.59 -3.41
N GLY A 352 -6.43 -7.54 -2.95
CA GLY A 352 -5.92 -6.61 -1.94
C GLY A 352 -4.85 -5.63 -2.43
N LEU A 353 -4.69 -5.41 -3.74
CA LEU A 353 -3.72 -4.45 -4.25
C LEU A 353 -4.13 -3.01 -3.90
N THR A 354 -3.24 -2.31 -3.21
CA THR A 354 -3.37 -0.86 -2.98
C THR A 354 -2.95 -0.07 -4.21
N LYS A 355 -3.28 1.21 -4.26
CA LYS A 355 -2.90 2.10 -5.36
C LYS A 355 -1.39 2.24 -5.51
N GLU A 356 -0.67 2.27 -4.39
CA GLU A 356 0.79 2.29 -4.39
C GLU A 356 1.36 1.02 -5.02
N GLN A 357 0.82 -0.15 -4.63
CA GLN A 357 1.20 -1.43 -5.19
C GLN A 357 0.85 -1.57 -6.67
N VAL A 358 -0.28 -1.00 -7.11
CA VAL A 358 -0.62 -0.93 -8.54
C VAL A 358 0.47 -0.20 -9.31
N ARG A 359 0.97 0.94 -8.79
CA ARG A 359 2.06 1.69 -9.44
C ARG A 359 3.38 0.93 -9.38
N ALA A 360 3.71 0.30 -8.26
CA ALA A 360 4.91 -0.52 -8.11
C ALA A 360 4.94 -1.70 -9.09
N ALA A 361 3.83 -2.46 -9.18
CA ALA A 361 3.67 -3.54 -10.16
C ALA A 361 3.74 -3.02 -11.59
N SER A 362 3.05 -1.91 -11.90
CA SER A 362 3.09 -1.29 -13.22
C SER A 362 4.51 -0.88 -13.61
N ARG A 363 5.29 -0.32 -12.68
CA ARG A 363 6.69 0.04 -12.89
C ARG A 363 7.56 -1.19 -13.09
N ARG A 364 7.37 -2.25 -12.28
CA ARG A 364 8.10 -3.53 -12.41
C ARG A 364 7.81 -4.25 -13.73
N TRP A 365 6.66 -4.00 -14.34
CA TRP A 365 6.28 -4.55 -15.66
C TRP A 365 6.49 -3.55 -16.81
N ASP A 366 7.19 -2.44 -16.57
CA ASP A 366 7.48 -1.40 -17.57
C ASP A 366 6.22 -0.83 -18.26
N LEU A 367 5.08 -0.79 -17.55
CA LEU A 367 3.84 -0.26 -18.12
C LEU A 367 3.94 1.26 -18.24
N PRO A 368 3.67 1.88 -19.42
CA PRO A 368 3.82 3.32 -19.63
C PRO A 368 2.88 4.17 -18.76
N THR A 369 1.85 3.55 -18.17
CA THR A 369 0.88 4.20 -17.30
C THR A 369 1.32 4.26 -15.83
N TRP A 370 2.47 3.72 -15.44
CA TRP A 370 2.88 3.56 -14.03
C TRP A 370 2.91 4.89 -13.26
N ASP A 371 3.36 5.97 -13.90
CA ASP A 371 3.42 7.33 -13.33
C ASP A 371 2.32 8.24 -13.87
N LYS A 372 1.33 7.68 -14.59
CA LYS A 372 0.26 8.49 -15.14
C LYS A 372 -0.55 9.10 -13.99
N PRO A 373 -0.75 10.44 -13.97
CA PRO A 373 -1.63 11.07 -13.01
C PRO A 373 -3.07 10.57 -13.19
N ALA A 374 -3.86 10.61 -12.11
CA ALA A 374 -5.28 10.25 -12.21
C ALA A 374 -6.01 11.23 -13.15
N ALA A 375 -6.34 10.77 -14.35
CA ALA A 375 -7.11 11.53 -15.32
C ALA A 375 -8.60 11.47 -14.93
N ALA A 376 -9.15 12.59 -14.50
CA ALA A 376 -10.59 12.71 -14.29
C ALA A 376 -11.29 12.99 -15.62
N CYS A 377 -12.54 12.56 -15.76
CA CYS A 377 -13.41 12.89 -16.90
C CYS A 377 -13.66 14.40 -17.00
N LEU A 378 -14.01 14.90 -18.19
CA LEU A 378 -14.31 16.33 -18.42
C LEU A 378 -15.45 16.83 -17.53
N SER A 379 -16.42 15.99 -17.16
CA SER A 379 -17.52 16.39 -16.28
C SER A 379 -17.08 16.76 -14.86
N SER A 380 -15.89 16.30 -14.42
CA SER A 380 -15.30 16.76 -13.14
C SER A 380 -14.87 18.23 -13.13
N ARG A 381 -14.87 18.89 -14.29
CA ARG A 381 -14.62 20.33 -14.40
C ARG A 381 -15.89 21.15 -14.23
N ILE A 382 -17.06 20.53 -14.32
CA ILE A 382 -18.34 21.24 -14.22
C ILE A 382 -18.78 21.28 -12.74
N ALA A 383 -19.10 22.49 -12.25
CA ALA A 383 -19.58 22.69 -10.89
C ALA A 383 -20.81 21.86 -10.55
N TYR A 384 -20.84 21.32 -9.32
CA TYR A 384 -21.99 20.57 -8.84
C TYR A 384 -23.26 21.43 -8.95
N GLY A 385 -24.36 20.81 -9.37
CA GLY A 385 -25.61 21.51 -9.68
C GLY A 385 -25.65 22.26 -11.01
N VAL A 386 -24.50 22.45 -11.68
CA VAL A 386 -24.49 22.90 -13.09
C VAL A 386 -24.71 21.68 -13.98
N GLU A 387 -25.73 21.79 -14.82
CA GLU A 387 -26.11 20.72 -15.74
C GLU A 387 -24.97 20.36 -16.68
N VAL A 388 -24.64 19.07 -16.78
CA VAL A 388 -23.65 18.56 -17.74
C VAL A 388 -24.31 18.47 -19.12
N THR A 389 -23.68 19.07 -20.13
CA THR A 389 -24.13 19.02 -21.52
C THR A 389 -22.95 18.81 -22.48
N PRO A 390 -23.16 18.25 -23.68
CA PRO A 390 -22.09 18.12 -24.68
C PRO A 390 -21.44 19.45 -25.02
N HIS A 391 -22.21 20.54 -25.07
CA HIS A 391 -21.69 21.89 -25.29
C HIS A 391 -20.70 22.32 -24.19
N ARG A 392 -21.05 22.09 -22.91
CA ARG A 392 -20.19 22.42 -21.77
C ARG A 392 -18.92 21.58 -21.72
N LEU A 393 -19.03 20.28 -21.96
CA LEU A 393 -17.86 19.39 -22.04
C LEU A 393 -16.92 19.83 -23.17
N GLY A 394 -17.48 20.15 -24.35
CA GLY A 394 -16.68 20.63 -25.48
C GLY A 394 -16.00 21.98 -25.27
N ARG A 395 -16.65 22.95 -24.60
CA ARG A 395 -15.98 24.24 -24.28
C ARG A 395 -14.89 24.08 -23.22
N VAL A 396 -15.08 23.20 -22.24
CA VAL A 396 -14.04 22.86 -21.25
C VAL A 396 -12.83 22.26 -21.96
N GLU A 397 -13.04 21.26 -22.82
CA GLU A 397 -11.95 20.61 -23.55
C GLU A 397 -11.18 21.60 -24.44
N ARG A 398 -11.89 22.41 -25.24
CA ARG A 398 -11.26 23.47 -26.05
C ARG A 398 -10.46 24.45 -25.20
N ALA A 399 -10.98 24.83 -24.03
CA ALA A 399 -10.28 25.73 -23.12
C ALA A 399 -9.03 25.08 -22.53
N GLU A 400 -9.09 23.83 -22.06
CA GLU A 400 -7.90 23.11 -21.55
C GLU A 400 -6.83 22.95 -22.66
N VAL A 401 -7.23 22.65 -23.90
CA VAL A 401 -6.31 22.61 -25.05
C VAL A 401 -5.65 23.97 -25.29
N ALA A 402 -6.44 25.04 -25.30
CA ALA A 402 -5.94 26.39 -25.56
C ALA A 402 -5.00 26.90 -24.46
N VAL A 403 -5.34 26.65 -23.18
CA VAL A 403 -4.48 27.02 -22.05
C VAL A 403 -3.17 26.22 -22.08
N ARG A 404 -3.24 24.92 -22.38
CA ARG A 404 -2.03 24.08 -22.50
C ARG A 404 -1.12 24.59 -23.62
N ALA A 405 -1.69 24.99 -24.76
CA ALA A 405 -0.92 25.58 -25.85
C ALA A 405 -0.28 26.92 -25.44
N ALA A 406 -1.02 27.77 -24.72
CA ALA A 406 -0.53 29.08 -24.26
C ALA A 406 0.61 28.97 -23.23
N LEU A 407 0.70 27.86 -22.50
CA LEU A 407 1.69 27.62 -21.45
C LEU A 407 2.64 26.45 -21.77
N ALA A 408 2.78 26.08 -23.05
CA ALA A 408 3.57 24.91 -23.46
C ALA A 408 5.04 25.00 -22.98
N ASP A 409 5.63 26.20 -23.06
CA ASP A 409 7.03 26.44 -22.67
C ASP A 409 7.20 26.72 -21.16
N ALA A 410 6.09 26.77 -20.40
CA ALA A 410 6.12 27.07 -18.97
C ALA A 410 6.34 25.82 -18.10
N GLY A 411 6.45 24.62 -18.68
CA GLY A 411 6.54 23.38 -17.92
C GLY A 411 5.23 23.00 -17.21
N LEU A 412 4.08 23.42 -17.76
CA LEU A 412 2.77 23.13 -17.21
C LEU A 412 2.51 21.62 -17.12
N THR A 413 2.35 21.15 -15.89
CA THR A 413 2.05 19.76 -15.55
C THR A 413 0.56 19.60 -15.25
N ASN A 414 0.03 20.40 -14.31
CA ASN A 414 -1.37 20.31 -13.89
C ASN A 414 -2.21 21.44 -14.47
N LEU A 415 -3.36 21.07 -15.04
CA LEU A 415 -4.30 22.02 -15.63
C LEU A 415 -5.73 21.53 -15.43
N ARG A 416 -6.62 22.43 -14.98
CA ARG A 416 -8.07 22.28 -15.06
C ARG A 416 -8.71 23.60 -15.45
N VAL A 417 -9.67 23.56 -16.37
CA VAL A 417 -10.58 24.68 -16.60
C VAL A 417 -11.94 24.33 -16.03
N ARG A 418 -12.30 24.92 -14.89
CA ARG A 418 -13.57 24.69 -14.20
C ARG A 418 -14.68 25.52 -14.83
N ASP A 419 -15.78 24.87 -15.20
CA ASP A 419 -17.01 25.52 -15.64
C ASP A 419 -17.93 25.75 -14.45
N LEU A 420 -18.10 27.03 -14.09
CA LEU A 420 -18.94 27.49 -12.97
C LEU A 420 -20.36 27.90 -13.44
N GLY A 421 -20.73 27.60 -14.69
CA GLY A 421 -22.00 27.98 -15.28
C GLY A 421 -21.81 29.05 -16.35
N ASP A 422 -21.68 30.30 -15.93
CA ASP A 422 -21.44 31.47 -16.80
C ASP A 422 -19.94 31.77 -16.99
N ARG A 423 -19.11 31.44 -16.00
CA ARG A 423 -17.66 31.74 -15.99
C ARG A 423 -16.77 30.51 -15.89
N ALA A 424 -15.54 30.66 -16.34
CA ALA A 424 -14.46 29.71 -16.13
C ALA A 424 -13.55 30.12 -14.96
N SER A 425 -13.04 29.12 -14.24
CA SER A 425 -11.87 29.28 -13.37
C SER A 425 -10.73 28.37 -13.86
N VAL A 426 -9.58 28.96 -14.16
CA VAL A 426 -8.39 28.24 -14.62
C VAL A 426 -7.51 27.90 -13.43
N GLU A 427 -7.28 26.62 -13.22
CA GLU A 427 -6.39 26.08 -12.20
C GLU A 427 -5.13 25.51 -12.86
N ILE A 428 -3.96 26.07 -12.55
CA ILE A 428 -2.65 25.63 -13.05
C ILE A 428 -1.67 25.36 -11.90
N ASP A 429 -0.50 24.80 -12.18
CA ASP A 429 0.54 24.61 -11.17
C ASP A 429 0.81 25.89 -10.36
N ALA A 430 0.78 25.77 -9.03
CA ALA A 430 0.97 26.92 -8.14
C ALA A 430 2.34 27.60 -8.33
N ALA A 431 3.36 26.85 -8.77
CA ALA A 431 4.69 27.37 -9.09
C ALA A 431 4.70 28.34 -10.29
N LEU A 432 3.66 28.32 -11.12
CA LEU A 432 3.49 29.24 -12.25
C LEU A 432 2.74 30.52 -11.87
N LEU A 433 2.29 30.64 -10.62
CA LEU A 433 1.51 31.79 -10.15
C LEU A 433 2.38 32.77 -9.32
N PRO A 434 2.11 34.08 -9.42
CA PRO A 434 1.20 34.72 -10.36
C PRO A 434 1.78 34.75 -11.79
N LEU A 435 0.89 34.74 -12.80
CA LEU A 435 1.29 34.92 -14.19
C LEU A 435 1.64 36.40 -14.46
N ALA A 436 2.48 36.64 -15.46
CA ALA A 436 2.66 37.99 -16.00
C ALA A 436 1.35 38.49 -16.61
N ALA A 437 1.05 39.79 -16.47
CA ALA A 437 -0.25 40.37 -16.84
C ALA A 437 -0.61 40.12 -18.32
N GLU A 438 0.36 40.19 -19.22
CA GLU A 438 0.16 39.94 -20.65
C GLU A 438 -0.13 38.47 -20.94
N VAL A 439 0.54 37.56 -20.22
CA VAL A 439 0.31 36.11 -20.33
C VAL A 439 -1.06 35.74 -19.80
N GLU A 440 -1.43 36.28 -18.64
CA GLU A 440 -2.76 36.07 -18.05
C GLU A 440 -3.86 36.59 -18.97
N ALA A 441 -3.71 37.81 -19.53
CA ALA A 441 -4.70 38.38 -20.45
C ALA A 441 -4.91 37.49 -21.68
N GLY A 442 -3.82 37.05 -22.33
CA GLY A 442 -3.89 36.17 -23.50
C GLY A 442 -4.50 34.80 -23.18
N LEU A 443 -4.17 34.23 -22.02
CA LEU A 443 -4.75 32.98 -21.53
C LEU A 443 -6.26 33.12 -21.31
N LEU A 444 -6.70 34.19 -20.65
CA LEU A 444 -8.12 34.43 -20.39
C LEU A 444 -8.90 34.69 -21.68
N ASP A 445 -8.31 35.36 -22.67
CA ASP A 445 -8.91 35.56 -23.99
C ASP A 445 -9.07 34.24 -24.74
N ALA A 446 -8.09 33.34 -24.66
CA ALA A 446 -8.19 31.99 -25.23
C ALA A 446 -9.32 31.17 -24.59
N VAL A 447 -9.50 31.29 -23.26
CA VAL A 447 -10.62 30.63 -22.56
C VAL A 447 -11.97 31.24 -22.96
N ARG A 448 -12.07 32.57 -23.10
CA ARG A 448 -13.30 33.23 -23.59
C ARG A 448 -13.64 32.77 -25.00
N ALA A 449 -12.65 32.69 -25.89
CA ALA A 449 -12.82 32.18 -27.26
C ALA A 449 -13.30 30.73 -27.32
N ALA A 450 -13.05 29.92 -26.28
CA ALA A 450 -13.58 28.56 -26.17
C ALA A 450 -15.09 28.51 -25.88
N GLY A 451 -15.69 29.63 -25.45
CA GLY A 451 -17.14 29.80 -25.26
C GLY A 451 -17.57 30.26 -23.87
N PHE A 452 -16.68 30.90 -23.09
CA PHE A 452 -16.99 31.41 -21.74
C PHE A 452 -17.25 32.92 -21.74
N ASP A 453 -18.28 33.37 -21.00
CA ASP A 453 -18.62 34.79 -20.87
C ASP A 453 -17.59 35.54 -20.00
N GLY A 454 -17.05 34.85 -19.01
CA GLY A 454 -15.97 35.34 -18.15
C GLY A 454 -14.98 34.24 -17.82
N ALA A 455 -13.75 34.62 -17.51
CA ALA A 455 -12.70 33.71 -17.08
C ALA A 455 -11.78 34.42 -16.07
N SER A 456 -11.26 33.66 -15.12
CA SER A 456 -10.24 34.10 -14.16
C SER A 456 -9.29 32.95 -13.82
N VAL A 457 -8.05 33.27 -13.46
CA VAL A 457 -7.10 32.29 -12.91
C VAL A 457 -7.35 32.13 -11.40
N ASP A 458 -7.43 30.91 -10.87
CA ASP A 458 -7.52 30.68 -9.42
C ASP A 458 -6.15 31.02 -8.79
N PRO A 459 -6.05 32.03 -7.91
CA PRO A 459 -4.78 32.43 -7.30
C PRO A 459 -4.18 31.34 -6.40
N ARG A 460 -4.96 30.35 -5.99
CA ARG A 460 -4.50 29.20 -5.20
C ARG A 460 -3.89 28.09 -6.06
N GLY A 461 -4.01 28.18 -7.39
CA GLY A 461 -3.56 27.15 -8.32
C GLY A 461 -4.36 25.85 -8.23
N PHE A 462 -3.87 24.83 -8.94
CA PHE A 462 -4.44 23.50 -9.03
C PHE A 462 -4.41 22.79 -7.67
N ARG A 463 -5.56 22.25 -7.29
CA ARG A 463 -5.73 21.40 -6.11
C ARG A 463 -6.56 20.19 -6.49
N SER A 464 -6.05 19.00 -6.18
CA SER A 464 -6.80 17.77 -6.38
C SER A 464 -8.07 17.80 -5.52
N GLY A 465 -9.23 17.52 -6.13
CA GLY A 465 -10.51 17.53 -5.41
C GLY A 465 -11.07 18.91 -5.07
N SER A 466 -10.59 20.02 -5.65
CA SER A 466 -11.07 21.39 -5.36
C SER A 466 -12.60 21.56 -5.41
N MET A 467 -13.27 20.85 -6.32
CA MET A 467 -14.73 20.89 -6.46
C MET A 467 -15.48 20.22 -5.29
N ASN A 468 -14.84 19.28 -4.60
CA ASN A 468 -15.42 18.58 -3.45
C ASN A 468 -15.34 19.39 -2.16
N GLU A 469 -14.57 20.49 -2.10
CA GLU A 469 -14.54 21.40 -0.93
C GLU A 469 -15.92 22.03 -0.64
N SER A 470 -16.82 22.00 -1.63
CA SER A 470 -18.17 22.56 -1.56
C SER A 470 -19.28 21.56 -1.21
N LEU A 471 -18.93 20.27 -1.11
CA LEU A 471 -19.82 19.18 -0.69
C LEU A 471 -19.61 18.88 0.80
#